data_AF-A0A2D9S8Z2-F1
#
_entry.id   AF-A0A2D9S8Z2-F1
#
_cell.length_a   1.000
_cell.length_b   1.000
_cell.length_c   1.000
_cell.angle_alpha   90.00
_cell.angle_beta   90.00
_cell.angle_gamma   90.00
#
_symmetry.space_group_name_H-M   'P 1'
#
loop_
_entity.id
_entity.type
_entity.pdbx_description
1 polymer ?
#
loop_
_entity_poly.entity_id
_entity_poly.type
_entity_poly.pdbx_seq_one_letter_code
_entity_poly.pdbx_strand_id
1 'polypeptide(L)'
;MPISRSNVGEIEYRLSLYRDGERLSNTEGAFNLYNFCRGFEIRERIDRSTIEAQFVFEDAAGIINMMTGHEELKLQITSSIVDRTYNFRIYCVHSRSRTNNSNDAFLVEACSTEFITNESVSVFGQSEVIFQNPEASSIVEKLLKERRYLNTSKKVFTEDTINNQKFTAPNWRPMDTIYWLAQRSVRKSRKGGVLQNGFLFYENALGYHFRSVDGLIDDINDQTFDKQTNKITGKPRCYKYHYSPKKVDNTGADAFTISGITFPREKHLLELMRDGSFSGFSVGFDPVTLGSSKMGSSTELTTDDPHYELDETWDKMSHLDGKKTVNPLTQLDPSVHKMVSKPRRIRYSFLPNQTFDPKFINNPQANYQELIDLQAYQFMRLESLKNIQLKITIPGNLDLYAGGGIDVIIPANFKSGRQTPLDRKYSGRYLISSVTHNTTGTVLYTELDLLKDSVLR
;
A
#
# COMPACT_ATOMS: atom_id res chain seq x y z
N MET A 1 17.33 16.72 29.35
CA MET A 1 18.76 16.71 28.96
C MET A 1 18.85 15.96 27.65
N PRO A 2 19.49 16.48 26.60
CA PRO A 2 19.68 15.75 25.36
C PRO A 2 20.76 14.68 25.61
N ILE A 3 20.38 13.42 25.57
CA ILE A 3 21.30 12.30 25.72
C ILE A 3 22.23 12.27 24.50
N SER A 4 23.54 12.20 24.78
CA SER A 4 24.59 12.08 23.78
C SER A 4 24.45 10.75 23.04
N ARG A 5 24.31 10.82 21.72
CA ARG A 5 24.06 9.71 20.78
C ARG A 5 25.26 8.75 20.71
N SER A 6 25.09 7.48 21.03
CA SER A 6 26.13 6.45 20.82
C SER A 6 25.97 5.65 19.52
N ASN A 7 24.75 5.28 19.10
CA ASN A 7 24.54 4.35 17.98
C ASN A 7 23.37 4.72 17.04
N VAL A 8 23.47 4.36 15.77
CA VAL A 8 22.42 4.56 14.76
C VAL A 8 21.27 3.56 14.97
N GLY A 9 20.03 4.04 14.92
CA GLY A 9 18.81 3.23 15.09
C GLY A 9 18.38 3.04 16.55
N GLU A 10 19.09 3.63 17.50
CA GLU A 10 18.69 3.66 18.91
C GLU A 10 17.44 4.55 19.10
N ILE A 11 16.47 4.05 19.85
CA ILE A 11 15.21 4.72 20.16
C ILE A 11 14.91 4.69 21.66
N GLU A 12 14.14 5.67 22.10
CA GLU A 12 13.42 5.60 23.37
C GLU A 12 11.93 5.42 23.07
N TYR A 13 11.24 4.59 23.83
CA TYR A 13 9.80 4.47 23.68
C TYR A 13 9.06 4.37 25.01
N ARG A 14 7.80 4.79 25.01
CA ARG A 14 6.87 4.67 26.12
C ARG A 14 5.64 3.94 25.65
N LEU A 15 5.23 2.95 26.43
CA LEU A 15 4.10 2.09 26.14
C LEU A 15 3.09 2.21 27.27
N SER A 16 1.88 2.64 26.95
CA SER A 16 0.81 2.87 27.93
C SER A 16 -0.48 2.21 27.48
N LEU A 17 -1.20 1.62 28.43
CA LEU A 17 -2.49 0.99 28.21
C LEU A 17 -3.61 1.86 28.81
N TYR A 18 -4.70 2.01 28.08
CA TYR A 18 -5.86 2.79 28.47
C TYR A 18 -7.13 1.94 28.35
N ARG A 19 -8.03 2.08 29.34
CA ARG A 19 -9.39 1.56 29.29
C ARG A 19 -10.34 2.71 29.60
N ASP A 20 -11.30 2.93 28.72
CA ASP A 20 -12.29 4.02 28.84
C ASP A 20 -11.67 5.41 29.06
N GLY A 21 -10.50 5.66 28.49
CA GLY A 21 -9.76 6.92 28.63
C GLY A 21 -8.93 7.04 29.92
N GLU A 22 -9.06 6.10 30.86
CA GLU A 22 -8.23 6.02 32.05
C GLU A 22 -6.98 5.19 31.80
N ARG A 23 -5.82 5.69 32.24
CA ARG A 23 -4.54 5.00 32.10
C ARG A 23 -4.44 3.90 33.15
N LEU A 24 -4.24 2.67 32.72
CA LEU A 24 -4.10 1.53 33.61
C LEU A 24 -2.69 1.49 34.25
N SER A 25 -2.63 1.19 35.55
CA SER A 25 -1.41 0.87 36.29
C SER A 25 -1.40 -0.59 36.72
N ASN A 26 -0.22 -1.20 36.81
CA ASN A 26 -0.06 -2.46 37.51
C ASN A 26 -0.31 -2.29 39.03
N THR A 27 -0.30 -3.40 39.77
CA THR A 27 -0.46 -3.45 41.24
C THR A 27 0.60 -2.64 42.01
N GLU A 28 1.73 -2.30 41.39
CA GLU A 28 2.82 -1.51 41.96
C GLU A 28 2.77 -0.02 41.57
N GLY A 29 1.72 0.41 40.84
CA GLY A 29 1.58 1.80 40.39
C GLY A 29 2.47 2.17 39.18
N ALA A 30 3.15 1.21 38.56
CA ALA A 30 3.86 1.41 37.31
C ALA A 30 2.90 1.45 36.13
N PHE A 31 2.96 2.54 35.37
CA PHE A 31 2.08 2.80 34.21
C PHE A 31 2.78 2.63 32.85
N ASN A 32 4.09 2.37 32.84
CA ASN A 32 4.86 2.18 31.62
C ASN A 32 5.13 0.69 31.44
N LEU A 33 4.58 0.13 30.36
CA LEU A 33 4.75 -1.28 30.02
C LEU A 33 6.10 -1.59 29.36
N TYR A 34 6.97 -0.58 29.21
CA TYR A 34 8.31 -0.71 28.62
C TYR A 34 9.11 -1.89 29.19
N ASN A 35 9.12 -2.08 30.52
CA ASN A 35 9.90 -3.15 31.16
C ASN A 35 9.42 -4.57 30.79
N PHE A 36 8.17 -4.69 30.34
CA PHE A 36 7.53 -5.96 30.00
C PHE A 36 7.48 -6.21 28.49
N CYS A 37 7.67 -5.16 27.69
CA CYS A 37 7.67 -5.24 26.24
C CYS A 37 9.08 -5.59 25.74
N ARG A 38 9.26 -6.81 25.24
CA ARG A 38 10.54 -7.26 24.65
C ARG A 38 10.82 -6.58 23.30
N GLY A 39 9.75 -6.30 22.55
CA GLY A 39 9.82 -5.69 21.24
C GLY A 39 8.44 -5.54 20.63
N PHE A 40 8.38 -4.78 19.56
CA PHE A 40 7.17 -4.55 18.78
C PHE A 40 7.48 -4.44 17.28
N GLU A 41 6.48 -4.79 16.49
CA GLU A 41 6.42 -4.61 15.05
C GLU A 41 5.26 -3.66 14.73
N ILE A 42 5.48 -2.66 13.88
CA ILE A 42 4.44 -1.80 13.31
C ILE A 42 4.51 -1.90 11.80
N ARG A 43 3.39 -2.19 11.16
CA ARG A 43 3.30 -2.44 9.73
C ARG A 43 2.31 -1.48 9.06
N GLU A 44 2.79 -0.80 8.02
CA GLU A 44 2.02 0.08 7.14
C GLU A 44 2.10 -0.48 5.72
N ARG A 45 0.97 -0.59 5.01
CA ARG A 45 0.95 -1.18 3.66
C ARG A 45 -0.02 -0.49 2.72
N ILE A 46 0.33 -0.39 1.44
CA ILE A 46 -0.53 0.24 0.42
C ILE A 46 -1.77 -0.59 0.05
N ASP A 47 -1.83 -1.86 0.45
CA ASP A 47 -2.93 -2.79 0.19
C ASP A 47 -3.84 -3.01 1.42
N ARG A 48 -3.58 -2.30 2.53
CA ARG A 48 -4.35 -2.40 3.77
C ARG A 48 -4.87 -1.04 4.23
N SER A 49 -6.14 -1.01 4.61
CA SER A 49 -6.82 0.17 5.18
C SER A 49 -6.53 0.39 6.67
N THR A 50 -5.56 -0.30 7.25
CA THR A 50 -5.20 -0.17 8.66
C THR A 50 -3.70 -0.26 8.85
N ILE A 51 -3.18 0.45 9.84
CA ILE A 51 -1.88 0.16 10.44
C ILE A 51 -2.07 -1.00 11.42
N GLU A 52 -1.19 -1.99 11.34
CA GLU A 52 -1.18 -3.17 12.20
C GLU A 52 0.04 -3.08 13.13
N ALA A 53 -0.12 -3.54 14.37
CA ALA A 53 0.97 -3.61 15.32
C ALA A 53 0.93 -4.94 16.08
N GLN A 54 2.11 -5.51 16.32
CA GLN A 54 2.29 -6.69 17.13
C GLN A 54 3.28 -6.37 18.25
N PHE A 55 2.92 -6.70 19.48
CA PHE A 55 3.75 -6.50 20.66
C PHE A 55 4.11 -7.85 21.27
N VAL A 56 5.38 -8.02 21.63
CA VAL A 56 5.88 -9.19 22.34
C VAL A 56 6.05 -8.82 23.81
N PHE A 57 5.22 -9.41 24.67
CA PHE A 57 5.32 -9.22 26.11
C PHE A 57 5.93 -10.45 26.77
N GLU A 58 6.78 -10.22 27.76
CA GLU A 58 7.16 -11.23 28.73
C GLU A 58 6.97 -10.67 30.13
N ASP A 59 6.18 -11.39 30.92
CA ASP A 59 5.67 -10.86 32.17
C ASP A 59 5.67 -11.91 33.28
N ALA A 60 5.96 -11.44 34.49
CA ALA A 60 5.87 -12.17 35.75
C ALA A 60 4.83 -11.57 36.71
N ALA A 61 4.30 -10.38 36.41
CA ALA A 61 3.43 -9.57 37.27
C ALA A 61 1.92 -9.75 36.97
N GLY A 62 1.55 -10.56 35.99
CA GLY A 62 0.15 -10.86 35.66
C GLY A 62 -0.56 -9.77 34.83
N ILE A 63 0.16 -8.95 34.06
CA ILE A 63 -0.34 -7.91 33.15
C ILE A 63 -1.32 -8.47 32.13
N ILE A 64 -1.16 -9.73 31.73
CA ILE A 64 -2.12 -10.40 30.86
C ILE A 64 -3.54 -10.38 31.44
N ASN A 65 -3.71 -10.42 32.77
CA ASN A 65 -5.02 -10.33 33.41
C ASN A 65 -5.64 -8.94 33.31
N MET A 66 -4.82 -7.90 33.05
CA MET A 66 -5.30 -6.55 32.79
C MET A 66 -5.73 -6.37 31.34
N MET A 67 -5.31 -7.25 30.42
CA MET A 67 -5.66 -7.18 29.00
C MET A 67 -6.84 -8.10 28.72
N THR A 68 -7.93 -7.53 28.25
CA THR A 68 -9.15 -8.26 27.90
C THR A 68 -9.47 -8.20 26.41
N GLY A 69 -8.64 -7.51 25.63
CA GLY A 69 -8.71 -7.52 24.16
C GLY A 69 -9.52 -6.37 23.57
N HIS A 70 -9.68 -5.26 24.29
CA HIS A 70 -10.40 -4.07 23.80
C HIS A 70 -9.77 -2.74 24.25
N GLU A 71 -8.68 -2.81 25.02
CA GLU A 71 -7.95 -1.66 25.53
C GLU A 71 -7.24 -0.90 24.40
N GLU A 72 -7.01 0.39 24.64
CA GLU A 72 -6.22 1.25 23.75
C GLU A 72 -4.76 1.25 24.21
N LEU A 73 -3.87 0.99 23.28
CA LEU A 73 -2.43 0.97 23.47
C LEU A 73 -1.82 2.18 22.79
N LYS A 74 -1.21 3.05 23.59
CA LYS A 74 -0.49 4.23 23.13
C LYS A 74 1.00 3.99 23.16
N LEU A 75 1.61 4.01 21.98
CA LEU A 75 3.04 3.85 21.77
C LEU A 75 3.64 5.19 21.36
N GLN A 76 4.57 5.71 22.14
CA GLN A 76 5.31 6.94 21.82
C GLN A 76 6.77 6.57 21.59
N ILE A 77 7.30 6.85 20.40
CA ILE A 77 8.67 6.56 20.01
C ILE A 77 9.39 7.88 19.77
N THR A 78 10.52 8.06 20.44
CA THR A 78 11.48 9.13 20.20
C THR A 78 12.62 8.54 19.38
N SER A 79 12.87 9.11 18.20
CA SER A 79 13.92 8.61 17.29
C SER A 79 14.86 9.73 16.84
N SER A 80 15.94 9.37 16.16
CA SER A 80 16.92 10.36 15.67
C SER A 80 16.41 11.25 14.54
N ILE A 81 15.37 10.81 13.80
CA ILE A 81 14.86 11.48 12.60
C ILE A 81 13.54 12.19 12.91
N VAL A 82 12.52 11.43 13.35
CA VAL A 82 11.18 11.95 13.66
C VAL A 82 10.60 11.17 14.82
N ASP A 83 10.05 11.90 15.80
CA ASP A 83 9.27 11.32 16.88
C ASP A 83 7.86 10.97 16.39
N ARG A 84 7.31 9.87 16.91
CA ARG A 84 5.98 9.40 16.52
C ARG A 84 5.18 8.86 17.68
N THR A 85 3.89 9.13 17.66
CA THR A 85 2.93 8.52 18.57
C THR A 85 1.90 7.75 17.75
N TYR A 86 1.68 6.50 18.13
CA TYR A 86 0.65 5.64 17.60
C TYR A 86 -0.36 5.30 18.70
N ASN A 87 -1.63 5.29 18.33
CA ASN A 87 -2.71 4.80 19.17
C ASN A 87 -3.33 3.60 18.46
N PHE A 88 -3.23 2.44 19.07
CA PHE A 88 -3.78 1.19 18.56
C PHE A 88 -4.85 0.68 19.51
N ARG A 89 -5.77 -0.13 18.98
CA ARG A 89 -6.72 -0.87 19.78
C ARG A 89 -6.40 -2.35 19.68
N ILE A 90 -6.26 -2.98 20.84
CA ILE A 90 -6.00 -4.42 20.93
C ILE A 90 -7.24 -5.15 20.45
N TYR A 91 -7.06 -6.19 19.65
CA TYR A 91 -8.14 -7.08 19.23
C TYR A 91 -7.85 -8.56 19.47
N CYS A 92 -6.57 -8.93 19.66
CA CYS A 92 -6.18 -10.31 19.90
C CYS A 92 -5.00 -10.41 20.86
N VAL A 93 -5.06 -11.37 21.77
CA VAL A 93 -3.94 -11.81 22.60
C VAL A 93 -3.78 -13.31 22.37
N HIS A 94 -2.61 -13.74 21.89
CA HIS A 94 -2.39 -15.14 21.51
C HIS A 94 -0.97 -15.62 21.80
N SER A 95 -0.70 -16.89 21.47
CA SER A 95 0.61 -17.53 21.64
C SER A 95 1.18 -17.44 23.06
N ARG A 96 0.31 -17.53 24.08
CA ARG A 96 0.75 -17.59 25.48
C ARG A 96 1.55 -18.86 25.70
N SER A 97 2.78 -18.71 26.16
CA SER A 97 3.67 -19.79 26.54
C SER A 97 4.31 -19.50 27.89
N ARG A 98 4.39 -20.52 28.75
CA ARG A 98 5.12 -20.45 30.01
C ARG A 98 6.58 -20.77 29.74
N THR A 99 7.44 -19.76 29.82
CA THR A 99 8.89 -19.93 29.58
C THR A 99 9.60 -20.44 30.82
N ASN A 100 9.09 -20.14 32.03
CA ASN A 100 9.56 -20.63 33.34
C ASN A 100 8.37 -20.70 34.35
N ASN A 101 8.61 -21.19 35.58
CA ASN A 101 7.56 -21.30 36.63
C ASN A 101 6.88 -19.97 37.04
N SER A 102 7.45 -18.82 36.69
CA SER A 102 6.94 -17.49 37.03
C SER A 102 6.71 -16.54 35.85
N ASN A 103 7.10 -16.91 34.62
CA ASN A 103 7.05 -16.01 33.46
C ASN A 103 6.14 -16.57 32.36
N ASP A 104 5.23 -15.72 31.89
CA ASP A 104 4.41 -15.94 30.70
C ASP A 104 4.89 -15.01 29.58
N ALA A 105 5.17 -15.57 28.40
CA ALA A 105 5.39 -14.82 27.17
C ALA A 105 4.15 -14.91 26.27
N PHE A 106 3.70 -13.79 25.73
CA PHE A 106 2.51 -13.73 24.88
C PHE A 106 2.62 -12.62 23.83
N LEU A 107 1.83 -12.77 22.76
CA LEU A 107 1.73 -11.80 21.66
C LEU A 107 0.43 -11.04 21.75
N VAL A 108 0.50 -9.74 21.53
CA VAL A 108 -0.66 -8.85 21.47
C VAL A 108 -0.72 -8.23 20.09
N GLU A 109 -1.81 -8.46 19.38
CA GLU A 109 -2.07 -7.81 18.10
C GLU A 109 -3.05 -6.65 18.30
N ALA A 110 -2.71 -5.53 17.67
CA ALA A 110 -3.46 -4.30 17.74
C ALA A 110 -3.54 -3.64 16.35
N CYS A 111 -4.58 -2.86 16.12
CA CYS A 111 -4.80 -2.17 14.84
C CYS A 111 -5.34 -0.76 15.07
N SER A 112 -5.52 0.02 14.01
CA SER A 112 -6.19 1.32 14.09
C SER A 112 -7.62 1.18 14.61
N THR A 113 -8.05 2.09 15.49
CA THR A 113 -9.41 2.06 16.09
C THR A 113 -10.52 2.09 15.03
N GLU A 114 -10.29 2.80 13.94
CA GLU A 114 -11.20 2.87 12.80
C GLU A 114 -11.43 1.50 12.13
N PHE A 115 -10.44 0.61 12.16
CA PHE A 115 -10.58 -0.74 11.59
C PHE A 115 -11.56 -1.60 12.41
N ILE A 116 -11.54 -1.48 13.74
CA ILE A 116 -12.53 -2.13 14.61
C ILE A 116 -13.90 -1.47 14.45
N THR A 117 -13.95 -0.14 14.32
CA THR A 117 -15.21 0.60 14.09
C THR A 117 -15.86 0.22 12.76
N ASN A 118 -15.06 -0.10 11.74
CA ASN A 118 -15.55 -0.60 10.46
C ASN A 118 -16.35 -1.90 10.58
N GLU A 119 -16.04 -2.75 11.57
CA GLU A 119 -16.78 -4.00 11.81
C GLU A 119 -18.15 -3.77 12.47
N SER A 120 -18.34 -2.64 13.17
CA SER A 120 -19.57 -2.34 13.91
C SER A 120 -20.51 -1.38 13.18
N VAL A 121 -20.05 -0.75 12.09
CA VAL A 121 -20.79 0.27 11.35
C VAL A 121 -21.09 -0.19 9.93
N SER A 122 -22.25 0.20 9.41
CA SER A 122 -22.65 -0.11 8.05
C SER A 122 -23.19 1.09 7.28
N VAL A 123 -23.05 1.00 5.95
CA VAL A 123 -23.56 1.91 4.95
C VAL A 123 -24.78 1.26 4.32
N PHE A 124 -25.94 1.90 4.51
CA PHE A 124 -27.22 1.40 4.01
C PHE A 124 -28.01 2.50 3.30
N GLY A 125 -28.40 2.23 2.05
CA GLY A 125 -29.26 3.08 1.21
C GLY A 125 -28.60 3.57 -0.09
N GLN A 126 -29.30 4.45 -0.80
CA GLN A 126 -28.85 5.01 -2.09
C GLN A 126 -27.82 6.12 -1.89
N SER A 127 -26.71 6.07 -2.64
CA SER A 127 -25.56 6.96 -2.48
C SER A 127 -25.92 8.45 -2.66
N GLU A 128 -26.87 8.78 -3.54
CA GLU A 128 -27.31 10.16 -3.76
C GLU A 128 -28.03 10.75 -2.54
N VAL A 129 -28.77 9.94 -1.79
CA VAL A 129 -29.48 10.39 -0.59
C VAL A 129 -28.52 10.53 0.58
N ILE A 130 -27.60 9.58 0.71
CA ILE A 130 -26.67 9.50 1.84
C ILE A 130 -25.54 10.51 1.70
N PHE A 131 -24.91 10.58 0.52
CA PHE A 131 -23.69 11.34 0.30
C PHE A 131 -23.93 12.65 -0.45
N GLN A 132 -25.02 12.81 -1.20
CA GLN A 132 -25.40 14.02 -1.96
C GLN A 132 -24.44 14.41 -3.10
N ASN A 133 -23.13 14.35 -2.86
CA ASN A 133 -22.09 14.48 -3.87
C ASN A 133 -21.68 13.08 -4.37
N PRO A 134 -21.85 12.76 -5.67
CA PRO A 134 -21.52 11.45 -6.21
C PRO A 134 -20.03 11.27 -6.54
N GLU A 135 -19.16 12.27 -6.34
CA GLU A 135 -17.73 12.12 -6.56
C GLU A 135 -17.09 11.14 -5.55
N ALA A 136 -16.22 10.24 -6.01
CA ALA A 136 -15.65 9.20 -5.15
C ALA A 136 -14.82 9.78 -4.00
N SER A 137 -14.03 10.83 -4.24
CA SER A 137 -13.24 11.55 -3.23
C SER A 137 -14.13 12.06 -2.09
N SER A 138 -15.25 12.70 -2.43
CA SER A 138 -16.22 13.24 -1.46
C SER A 138 -16.92 12.13 -0.66
N ILE A 139 -17.29 11.04 -1.31
CA ILE A 139 -17.91 9.88 -0.62
C ILE A 139 -16.91 9.26 0.37
N VAL A 140 -15.66 9.07 -0.04
CA VAL A 140 -14.59 8.53 0.83
C VAL A 140 -14.36 9.42 2.04
N GLU A 141 -14.30 10.74 1.84
CA GLU A 141 -14.14 11.70 2.94
C GLU A 141 -15.31 11.63 3.93
N LYS A 142 -16.55 11.54 3.44
CA LYS A 142 -17.73 11.40 4.31
C LYS A 142 -17.71 10.09 5.11
N LEU A 143 -17.40 8.97 4.46
CA LEU A 143 -17.28 7.66 5.11
C LEU A 143 -16.23 7.66 6.23
N LEU A 144 -15.14 8.40 6.05
CA LEU A 144 -14.07 8.47 7.04
C LEU A 144 -14.38 9.47 8.17
N LYS A 145 -14.91 10.65 7.83
CA LYS A 145 -15.02 11.78 8.76
C LYS A 145 -16.34 11.90 9.51
N GLU A 146 -17.45 11.43 8.95
CA GLU A 146 -18.74 11.62 9.58
C GLU A 146 -18.90 10.74 10.82
N ARG A 147 -19.54 11.29 11.86
CA ARG A 147 -19.82 10.60 13.12
C ARG A 147 -20.67 9.34 12.95
N ARG A 148 -21.50 9.31 11.90
CA ARG A 148 -22.34 8.16 11.56
C ARG A 148 -21.51 6.96 11.06
N TYR A 149 -20.30 7.22 10.56
CA TYR A 149 -19.40 6.21 9.99
C TYR A 149 -18.16 6.01 10.87
N LEU A 150 -16.95 6.20 10.33
CA LEU A 150 -15.72 5.89 11.03
C LEU A 150 -15.26 6.99 12.00
N ASN A 151 -15.77 8.22 11.86
CA ASN A 151 -15.47 9.36 12.73
C ASN A 151 -13.96 9.59 12.99
N THR A 152 -13.12 9.43 11.97
CA THR A 152 -11.67 9.50 12.16
C THR A 152 -11.18 10.93 12.40
N SER A 153 -10.29 11.10 13.38
CA SER A 153 -9.53 12.34 13.57
C SER A 153 -8.35 12.47 12.59
N LYS A 154 -7.93 11.36 11.96
CA LYS A 154 -6.75 11.30 11.08
C LYS A 154 -6.97 12.09 9.81
N LYS A 155 -5.89 12.53 9.17
CA LYS A 155 -6.00 13.24 7.89
C LYS A 155 -6.44 12.28 6.79
N VAL A 156 -7.14 12.82 5.80
CA VAL A 156 -7.63 12.05 4.66
C VAL A 156 -7.11 12.74 3.40
N PHE A 157 -6.45 11.98 2.54
CA PHE A 157 -5.82 12.46 1.31
C PHE A 157 -6.47 11.75 0.13
N THR A 158 -7.34 12.48 -0.58
CA THR A 158 -8.10 11.96 -1.73
C THR A 158 -7.60 12.55 -3.04
N GLU A 159 -7.72 11.77 -4.12
CA GLU A 159 -7.51 12.21 -5.51
C GLU A 159 -8.86 12.47 -6.18
N ASP A 160 -8.93 13.57 -6.93
CA ASP A 160 -10.10 13.93 -7.74
C ASP A 160 -10.40 12.84 -8.78
N THR A 161 -11.69 12.55 -8.94
CA THR A 161 -12.18 11.56 -9.90
C THR A 161 -13.02 12.21 -10.98
N ILE A 162 -12.97 11.67 -12.20
CA ILE A 162 -13.76 12.20 -13.32
C ILE A 162 -15.22 11.72 -13.24
N ASN A 163 -15.43 10.49 -12.79
CA ASN A 163 -16.72 9.83 -12.90
C ASN A 163 -17.52 9.85 -11.60
N ASN A 164 -18.83 10.03 -11.76
CA ASN A 164 -19.80 10.02 -10.67
C ASN A 164 -20.20 8.59 -10.30
N GLN A 165 -20.27 8.30 -9.00
CA GLN A 165 -20.57 6.98 -8.45
C GLN A 165 -21.98 6.96 -7.86
N LYS A 166 -22.92 6.37 -8.60
CA LYS A 166 -24.30 6.14 -8.16
C LYS A 166 -24.50 4.65 -7.87
N PHE A 167 -24.86 4.32 -6.63
CA PHE A 167 -25.05 2.94 -6.20
C PHE A 167 -26.01 2.85 -5.01
N THR A 168 -26.47 1.64 -4.74
CA THR A 168 -27.23 1.32 -3.53
C THR A 168 -26.38 0.41 -2.66
N ALA A 169 -26.09 0.83 -1.43
CA ALA A 169 -25.38 0.01 -0.46
C ALA A 169 -26.40 -0.81 0.35
N PRO A 170 -26.44 -2.15 0.22
CA PRO A 170 -27.46 -2.98 0.86
C PRO A 170 -27.17 -3.30 2.32
N ASN A 171 -25.95 -3.04 2.82
CA ASN A 171 -25.47 -3.06 4.21
C ASN A 171 -23.93 -3.24 4.21
N TRP A 172 -23.19 -2.45 3.43
CA TRP A 172 -21.74 -2.63 3.28
C TRP A 172 -20.99 -1.99 4.45
N ARG A 173 -19.81 -2.51 4.79
CA ARG A 173 -18.92 -1.81 5.72
C ARG A 173 -18.36 -0.55 5.04
N PRO A 174 -18.02 0.51 5.80
CA PRO A 174 -17.42 1.72 5.23
C PRO A 174 -16.20 1.44 4.34
N MET A 175 -15.24 0.64 4.82
CA MET A 175 -14.03 0.31 4.06
C MET A 175 -14.33 -0.56 2.83
N ASP A 176 -15.28 -1.50 2.89
CA ASP A 176 -15.71 -2.29 1.74
C ASP A 176 -16.35 -1.40 0.65
N THR A 177 -17.11 -0.40 1.09
CA THR A 177 -17.69 0.62 0.20
C THR A 177 -16.58 1.40 -0.51
N ILE A 178 -15.52 1.77 0.22
CA ILE A 178 -14.35 2.46 -0.38
C ILE A 178 -13.62 1.55 -1.38
N TYR A 179 -13.43 0.26 -1.06
CA TYR A 179 -12.83 -0.69 -2.01
C TYR A 179 -13.70 -0.90 -3.26
N TRP A 180 -15.03 -0.90 -3.11
CA TRP A 180 -15.95 -0.97 -4.24
C TRP A 180 -15.85 0.28 -5.14
N LEU A 181 -15.70 1.45 -4.53
CA LEU A 181 -15.46 2.72 -5.23
C LEU A 181 -14.10 2.73 -5.94
N ALA A 182 -13.06 2.22 -5.30
CA ALA A 182 -11.70 2.17 -5.85
C ALA A 182 -11.66 1.41 -7.19
N GLN A 183 -12.39 0.30 -7.31
CA GLN A 183 -12.45 -0.49 -8.54
C GLN A 183 -13.16 0.20 -9.72
N ARG A 184 -13.92 1.27 -9.46
CA ARG A 184 -14.75 1.96 -10.45
C ARG A 184 -14.34 3.41 -10.67
N SER A 185 -13.39 3.91 -9.90
CA SER A 185 -12.98 5.31 -9.96
C SER A 185 -12.00 5.54 -11.10
N VAL A 186 -12.20 6.65 -11.83
CA VAL A 186 -11.32 7.07 -12.92
C VAL A 186 -10.58 8.31 -12.48
N ARG A 187 -9.24 8.24 -12.49
CA ARG A 187 -8.39 9.36 -12.09
C ARG A 187 -8.46 10.49 -13.11
N LYS A 188 -8.28 11.72 -12.63
CA LYS A 188 -8.05 12.87 -13.51
C LYS A 188 -6.62 12.89 -14.02
N SER A 189 -6.36 12.22 -15.15
CA SER A 189 -5.02 12.08 -15.73
C SER A 189 -4.35 13.42 -16.05
N ARG A 190 -3.07 13.58 -15.68
CA ARG A 190 -2.24 14.75 -16.06
C ARG A 190 -2.03 14.87 -17.58
N LYS A 191 -2.03 13.75 -18.30
CA LYS A 191 -1.77 13.70 -19.75
C LYS A 191 -3.03 13.87 -20.62
N GLY A 192 -4.22 13.87 -20.01
CA GLY A 192 -5.51 13.98 -20.70
C GLY A 192 -5.84 12.76 -21.59
N GLY A 193 -7.13 12.53 -21.86
CA GLY A 193 -7.56 11.59 -22.90
C GLY A 193 -7.39 10.09 -22.63
N VAL A 194 -6.92 9.68 -21.45
CA VAL A 194 -6.81 8.26 -21.07
C VAL A 194 -7.63 7.97 -19.82
N LEU A 195 -8.53 7.00 -19.92
CA LEU A 195 -9.22 6.40 -18.78
C LEU A 195 -8.22 5.55 -17.99
N GLN A 196 -7.88 6.01 -16.79
CA GLN A 196 -6.94 5.31 -15.90
C GLN A 196 -7.64 5.00 -14.57
N ASN A 197 -7.49 3.76 -14.13
CA ASN A 197 -7.95 3.26 -12.82
C ASN A 197 -6.74 2.64 -12.09
N GLY A 198 -6.97 1.98 -10.96
CA GLY A 198 -5.94 1.52 -10.05
C GLY A 198 -5.90 2.33 -8.76
N PHE A 199 -7.06 2.74 -8.24
CA PHE A 199 -7.15 3.35 -6.92
C PHE A 199 -6.82 2.33 -5.83
N LEU A 200 -6.01 2.78 -4.89
CA LEU A 200 -5.67 2.09 -3.66
C LEU A 200 -6.25 2.88 -2.49
N PHE A 201 -6.71 2.15 -1.48
CA PHE A 201 -7.15 2.71 -0.21
C PHE A 201 -6.33 2.11 0.91
N TYR A 202 -5.56 2.96 1.58
CA TYR A 202 -4.67 2.52 2.64
C TYR A 202 -4.46 3.54 3.74
N GLU A 203 -3.93 3.07 4.86
CA GLU A 203 -3.52 3.89 5.98
C GLU A 203 -2.00 3.87 6.16
N ASN A 204 -1.41 5.03 6.39
CA ASN A 204 -0.03 5.15 6.87
C ASN A 204 0.02 6.16 8.03
N ALA A 205 1.17 6.35 8.67
CA ALA A 205 1.26 7.24 9.83
C ALA A 205 0.90 8.72 9.57
N LEU A 206 0.72 9.17 8.32
CA LEU A 206 0.20 10.51 7.99
C LEU A 206 -1.33 10.55 8.03
N GLY A 207 -2.00 9.44 7.74
CA GLY A 207 -3.45 9.31 7.67
C GLY A 207 -3.92 8.34 6.59
N TYR A 208 -5.17 8.52 6.16
CA TYR A 208 -5.81 7.73 5.10
C TYR A 208 -5.51 8.30 3.72
N HIS A 209 -5.24 7.41 2.76
CA HIS A 209 -4.96 7.76 1.38
C HIS A 209 -5.91 7.02 0.44
N PHE A 210 -6.53 7.76 -0.47
CA PHE A 210 -7.31 7.25 -1.59
C PHE A 210 -6.72 7.81 -2.88
N ARG A 211 -5.83 7.03 -3.50
CA ARG A 211 -4.95 7.48 -4.59
C ARG A 211 -4.82 6.41 -5.65
N SER A 212 -4.74 6.80 -6.92
CA SER A 212 -4.36 5.92 -8.01
C SER A 212 -2.88 5.56 -7.97
N VAL A 213 -2.50 4.37 -8.43
CA VAL A 213 -1.08 3.96 -8.56
C VAL A 213 -0.29 4.97 -9.38
N ASP A 214 -0.84 5.44 -10.51
CA ASP A 214 -0.17 6.45 -11.33
C ASP A 214 -0.07 7.80 -10.63
N GLY A 215 -1.09 8.20 -9.86
CA GLY A 215 -1.05 9.39 -9.01
C GLY A 215 0.04 9.32 -7.94
N LEU A 216 0.21 8.17 -7.29
CA LEU A 216 1.30 7.92 -6.35
C LEU A 216 2.66 8.05 -7.02
N ILE A 217 2.84 7.48 -8.22
CA ILE A 217 4.11 7.55 -8.94
C ILE A 217 4.41 8.96 -9.42
N ASP A 218 3.40 9.70 -9.89
CA ASP A 218 3.54 11.12 -10.23
C ASP A 218 4.02 11.92 -9.01
N ASP A 219 3.39 11.71 -7.84
CA ASP A 219 3.80 12.36 -6.59
C ASP A 219 5.21 11.95 -6.15
N ILE A 220 5.58 10.67 -6.29
CA ILE A 220 6.93 10.18 -5.98
C ILE A 220 7.97 10.83 -6.89
N ASN A 221 7.69 10.97 -8.18
CA ASN A 221 8.60 11.65 -9.11
C ASN A 221 8.79 13.13 -8.75
N ASP A 222 7.74 13.78 -8.22
CA ASP A 222 7.78 15.16 -7.76
C ASP A 222 8.50 15.34 -6.40
N GLN A 223 8.77 14.25 -5.65
CA GLN A 223 9.52 14.31 -4.40
C GLN A 223 11.01 14.65 -4.64
N THR A 224 11.55 15.46 -3.74
CA THR A 224 12.96 15.86 -3.73
C THR A 224 13.62 15.49 -2.40
N PHE A 225 14.95 15.40 -2.39
CA PHE A 225 15.72 15.01 -1.21
C PHE A 225 15.79 16.11 -0.14
N ASP A 226 15.64 17.37 -0.55
CA ASP A 226 15.80 18.54 0.31
C ASP A 226 14.50 18.95 1.02
N LYS A 227 13.34 18.60 0.45
CA LYS A 227 12.04 18.95 1.03
C LYS A 227 11.72 18.00 2.19
N GLN A 228 11.40 18.58 3.34
CA GLN A 228 10.92 17.83 4.50
C GLN A 228 9.51 17.29 4.26
N THR A 229 9.14 16.23 4.99
CA THR A 229 7.80 15.65 4.97
C THR A 229 6.75 16.69 5.36
N ASN A 230 5.80 16.95 4.47
CA ASN A 230 4.70 17.84 4.72
C ASN A 230 3.48 17.05 5.23
N LYS A 231 3.30 17.05 6.55
CA LYS A 231 2.18 16.37 7.22
C LYS A 231 0.82 16.99 6.89
N ILE A 232 0.75 18.20 6.34
CA ILE A 232 -0.51 18.87 5.97
C ILE A 232 -0.99 18.39 4.61
N THR A 233 -0.09 18.32 3.63
CA THR A 233 -0.42 17.86 2.28
C THR A 233 -0.29 16.35 2.09
N GLY A 234 0.28 15.65 3.08
CA GLY A 234 0.49 14.20 3.02
C GLY A 234 1.65 13.79 2.12
N LYS A 235 2.56 14.72 1.76
CA LYS A 235 3.69 14.46 0.87
C LYS A 235 4.95 14.12 1.68
N PRO A 236 5.43 12.86 1.65
CA PRO A 236 6.63 12.45 2.37
C PRO A 236 7.90 12.97 1.69
N ARG A 237 8.97 13.09 2.47
CA ARG A 237 10.33 13.33 1.98
C ARG A 237 10.84 12.07 1.27
N CYS A 238 11.55 12.25 0.16
CA CYS A 238 12.29 11.16 -0.46
C CYS A 238 13.67 11.05 0.17
N TYR A 239 14.04 9.84 0.57
CA TYR A 239 15.35 9.52 1.14
C TYR A 239 16.18 8.73 0.13
N LYS A 240 17.50 8.93 0.18
CA LYS A 240 18.46 8.21 -0.64
C LYS A 240 19.24 7.24 0.24
N TYR A 241 19.25 5.98 -0.14
CA TYR A 241 19.93 4.91 0.58
C TYR A 241 20.96 4.21 -0.30
N HIS A 242 22.14 3.98 0.26
CA HIS A 242 23.25 3.34 -0.42
C HIS A 242 23.47 1.92 0.10
N TYR A 243 23.52 0.95 -0.79
CA TYR A 243 23.96 -0.40 -0.44
C TYR A 243 25.48 -0.49 -0.48
N SER A 244 26.07 -0.83 0.66
CA SER A 244 27.50 -1.14 0.77
C SER A 244 27.66 -2.55 1.36
N PRO A 245 28.43 -3.45 0.73
CA PRO A 245 28.72 -4.75 1.30
C PRO A 245 29.36 -4.58 2.69
N LYS A 246 28.84 -5.28 3.70
CA LYS A 246 29.41 -5.34 5.06
C LYS A 246 30.86 -5.85 4.98
N LYS A 247 31.84 -4.95 4.79
CA LYS A 247 33.30 -5.07 5.04
C LYS A 247 34.19 -4.04 4.33
N VAL A 248 33.65 -3.06 3.59
CA VAL A 248 34.53 -2.19 2.77
C VAL A 248 35.05 -0.96 3.52
N ASP A 249 34.36 -0.42 4.52
CA ASP A 249 34.85 0.75 5.25
C ASP A 249 34.53 0.71 6.75
N ASN A 250 35.55 0.96 7.58
CA ASN A 250 35.50 1.06 9.04
C ASN A 250 35.10 2.47 9.51
N THR A 251 34.49 3.28 8.64
CA THR A 251 33.91 4.57 9.00
C THR A 251 32.52 4.34 9.58
N GLY A 252 32.18 5.09 10.64
CA GLY A 252 31.01 4.85 11.49
C GLY A 252 29.72 4.59 10.72
N ALA A 253 28.81 3.83 11.33
CA ALA A 253 27.50 3.50 10.76
C ALA A 253 26.81 4.77 10.25
N ASP A 254 26.62 4.88 8.94
CA ASP A 254 25.86 5.95 8.33
C ASP A 254 24.37 5.58 8.37
N ALA A 255 23.53 6.52 8.83
CA ALA A 255 22.10 6.34 9.00
C ALA A 255 21.36 6.00 7.69
N PHE A 256 21.98 6.28 6.54
CA PHE A 256 21.42 6.04 5.21
C PHE A 256 22.08 4.88 4.45
N THR A 257 22.59 3.90 5.20
CA THR A 257 23.14 2.66 4.62
C THR A 257 22.14 1.51 4.67
N ILE A 258 22.13 0.70 3.61
CA ILE A 258 21.32 -0.52 3.53
C ILE A 258 22.09 -1.66 4.16
N SER A 259 21.56 -2.21 5.25
CA SER A 259 22.19 -3.27 6.04
C SER A 259 21.95 -4.68 5.50
N GLY A 260 20.83 -4.86 4.79
CA GLY A 260 20.42 -6.12 4.17
C GLY A 260 19.60 -5.83 2.92
N ILE A 261 19.82 -6.63 1.89
CA ILE A 261 19.12 -6.53 0.61
C ILE A 261 18.71 -7.95 0.18
N THR A 262 17.50 -8.09 -0.32
CA THR A 262 16.98 -9.34 -0.86
C THR A 262 16.14 -9.01 -2.08
N PHE A 263 16.21 -9.88 -3.09
CA PHE A 263 15.42 -9.80 -4.31
C PHE A 263 14.37 -10.91 -4.22
N PRO A 264 13.16 -10.63 -3.70
CA PRO A 264 12.20 -11.69 -3.36
C PRO A 264 11.76 -12.49 -4.57
N ARG A 265 11.65 -11.82 -5.73
CA ARG A 265 11.20 -12.43 -6.98
C ARG A 265 12.06 -11.93 -8.14
N GLU A 266 12.71 -12.85 -8.84
CA GLU A 266 13.55 -12.53 -10.02
C GLU A 266 13.21 -13.44 -11.21
N LYS A 267 13.05 -12.85 -12.40
CA LYS A 267 12.94 -13.59 -13.69
C LYS A 267 11.75 -14.58 -13.75
N HIS A 268 10.59 -14.21 -13.21
CA HIS A 268 9.36 -15.02 -13.21
C HIS A 268 8.50 -14.85 -14.48
N LEU A 269 9.12 -14.92 -15.67
CA LEU A 269 8.41 -14.64 -16.93
C LEU A 269 7.22 -15.58 -17.18
N LEU A 270 7.39 -16.88 -16.92
CA LEU A 270 6.34 -17.89 -17.14
C LEU A 270 5.09 -17.68 -16.29
N GLU A 271 5.27 -17.26 -15.03
CA GLU A 271 4.18 -16.96 -14.11
C GLU A 271 3.41 -15.73 -14.58
N LEU A 272 4.13 -14.65 -14.91
CA LEU A 272 3.53 -13.42 -15.44
C LEU A 272 2.79 -13.64 -16.76
N MET A 273 3.30 -14.52 -17.63
CA MET A 273 2.60 -14.97 -18.85
C MET A 273 1.33 -15.77 -18.53
N ARG A 274 1.38 -16.66 -17.53
CA ARG A 274 0.23 -17.47 -17.11
C ARG A 274 -0.88 -16.62 -16.49
N ASP A 275 -0.50 -15.61 -15.71
CA ASP A 275 -1.44 -14.69 -15.07
C ASP A 275 -2.02 -13.66 -16.04
N GLY A 276 -1.45 -13.56 -17.25
CA GLY A 276 -1.84 -12.59 -18.26
C GLY A 276 -1.43 -11.17 -17.90
N SER A 277 -0.29 -10.99 -17.21
CA SER A 277 0.20 -9.68 -16.76
C SER A 277 0.66 -8.79 -17.91
N PHE A 278 1.12 -9.39 -19.01
CA PHE A 278 1.63 -8.69 -20.19
C PHE A 278 0.57 -8.52 -21.27
N SER A 279 -0.24 -9.56 -21.49
CA SER A 279 -1.31 -9.56 -22.47
C SER A 279 -2.45 -10.50 -22.05
N GLY A 280 -3.68 -10.14 -22.41
CA GLY A 280 -4.85 -10.97 -22.11
C GLY A 280 -6.13 -10.41 -22.72
N PHE A 281 -7.21 -11.16 -22.57
CA PHE A 281 -8.56 -10.74 -22.95
C PHE A 281 -9.35 -10.32 -21.71
N SER A 282 -10.19 -9.30 -21.86
CA SER A 282 -11.11 -8.85 -20.83
C SER A 282 -12.53 -8.87 -21.36
N VAL A 283 -13.35 -9.79 -20.85
CA VAL A 283 -14.70 -10.08 -21.34
C VAL A 283 -15.74 -9.56 -20.36
N GLY A 284 -16.69 -8.78 -20.88
CA GLY A 284 -17.86 -8.33 -20.12
C GLY A 284 -19.02 -9.32 -20.21
N PHE A 285 -19.52 -9.74 -19.06
CA PHE A 285 -20.65 -10.64 -18.91
C PHE A 285 -21.82 -9.89 -18.25
N ASP A 286 -22.93 -9.76 -18.97
CA ASP A 286 -24.21 -9.26 -18.46
C ASP A 286 -25.08 -10.47 -18.07
N PRO A 287 -25.28 -10.71 -16.76
CA PRO A 287 -26.05 -11.87 -16.28
C PRO A 287 -27.56 -11.75 -16.55
N VAL A 288 -28.06 -10.56 -16.90
CA VAL A 288 -29.49 -10.30 -17.12
C VAL A 288 -29.82 -10.41 -18.61
N THR A 289 -28.97 -9.84 -19.47
CA THR A 289 -29.14 -9.89 -20.92
C THR A 289 -27.96 -10.63 -21.54
N LEU A 290 -28.01 -11.97 -21.60
CA LEU A 290 -26.89 -12.76 -22.12
C LEU A 290 -26.44 -12.35 -23.54
N GLY A 291 -27.36 -11.88 -24.39
CA GLY A 291 -27.02 -11.39 -25.73
C GLY A 291 -26.23 -10.07 -25.77
N SER A 292 -26.24 -9.26 -24.70
CA SER A 292 -25.37 -8.08 -24.57
C SER A 292 -24.00 -8.43 -23.97
N SER A 293 -23.84 -9.65 -23.45
CA SER A 293 -22.54 -10.14 -23.01
C SER A 293 -21.62 -10.27 -24.23
N LYS A 294 -20.45 -9.66 -24.15
CA LYS A 294 -19.40 -9.85 -25.17
C LYS A 294 -18.64 -11.13 -24.90
N MET A 295 -19.35 -12.26 -24.94
CA MET A 295 -18.69 -13.55 -24.99
C MET A 295 -18.27 -13.74 -26.44
N GLY A 296 -16.99 -13.47 -26.74
CA GLY A 296 -16.42 -13.59 -28.09
C GLY A 296 -17.00 -14.82 -28.79
N SER A 297 -17.66 -14.61 -29.92
CA SER A 297 -18.36 -15.69 -30.60
C SER A 297 -17.34 -16.59 -31.29
N SER A 298 -17.26 -17.86 -30.90
CA SER A 298 -16.37 -18.84 -31.56
C SER A 298 -16.82 -19.04 -33.02
N THR A 299 -15.92 -19.02 -34.00
CA THR A 299 -15.17 -20.23 -34.37
C THR A 299 -13.65 -20.06 -34.49
N GLU A 300 -13.12 -18.86 -34.73
CA GLU A 300 -11.69 -18.54 -34.65
C GLU A 300 -11.61 -17.05 -34.27
N LEU A 301 -10.99 -16.75 -33.13
CA LEU A 301 -10.94 -15.40 -32.52
C LEU A 301 -10.61 -14.32 -33.57
N THR A 302 -11.57 -13.42 -33.82
CA THR A 302 -11.40 -12.27 -34.71
C THR A 302 -10.69 -11.12 -34.01
N THR A 303 -9.94 -10.30 -34.76
CA THR A 303 -9.05 -9.22 -34.32
C THR A 303 -9.67 -8.05 -33.52
N ASP A 304 -10.97 -8.06 -33.27
CA ASP A 304 -11.71 -6.95 -32.62
C ASP A 304 -12.10 -7.23 -31.15
N ASP A 305 -11.59 -8.32 -30.55
CA ASP A 305 -11.86 -8.63 -29.14
C ASP A 305 -11.18 -7.62 -28.19
N PRO A 306 -11.83 -7.24 -27.07
CA PRO A 306 -11.26 -6.40 -26.01
C PRO A 306 -10.08 -7.12 -25.35
N HIS A 307 -8.90 -6.95 -25.94
CA HIS A 307 -7.63 -7.38 -25.40
C HIS A 307 -6.88 -6.19 -24.79
N TYR A 308 -6.00 -6.49 -23.85
CA TYR A 308 -5.08 -5.52 -23.29
C TYR A 308 -3.66 -6.02 -23.50
N GLU A 309 -2.76 -5.09 -23.82
CA GLU A 309 -1.33 -5.35 -23.95
C GLU A 309 -0.54 -4.28 -23.21
N LEU A 310 0.51 -4.69 -22.49
CA LEU A 310 1.34 -3.79 -21.70
C LEU A 310 2.09 -2.80 -22.59
N ASP A 311 2.59 -3.22 -23.74
CA ASP A 311 3.33 -2.33 -24.65
C ASP A 311 2.47 -1.19 -25.18
N GLU A 312 1.22 -1.46 -25.55
CA GLU A 312 0.28 -0.45 -26.05
C GLU A 312 -0.21 0.53 -24.97
N THR A 313 -0.09 0.13 -23.71
CA THR A 313 -0.58 0.90 -22.57
C THR A 313 0.54 1.53 -21.74
N TRP A 314 1.79 1.11 -21.95
CA TRP A 314 2.98 1.60 -21.24
C TRP A 314 3.06 3.12 -21.28
N ASP A 315 3.01 3.74 -22.47
CA ASP A 315 3.15 5.19 -22.62
C ASP A 315 2.04 6.01 -21.92
N LYS A 316 0.90 5.35 -21.67
CA LYS A 316 -0.24 5.92 -20.96
C LYS A 316 -0.04 5.89 -19.44
N MET A 317 0.77 4.98 -18.91
CA MET A 317 1.10 4.87 -17.48
C MET A 317 2.10 5.95 -17.02
N SER A 318 2.15 6.17 -15.70
CA SER A 318 3.18 6.98 -15.06
C SER A 318 4.26 6.07 -14.48
N HIS A 319 5.52 6.24 -14.86
CA HIS A 319 6.62 5.37 -14.41
C HIS A 319 7.57 6.07 -13.44
N LEU A 320 8.14 5.30 -12.50
CA LEU A 320 9.18 5.79 -11.59
C LEU A 320 10.43 6.19 -12.39
N ASP A 321 11.11 7.27 -11.95
CA ASP A 321 12.25 7.91 -12.65
C ASP A 321 11.89 8.53 -14.03
N GLY A 322 10.61 8.55 -14.38
CA GLY A 322 10.05 9.24 -15.54
C GLY A 322 10.69 8.82 -16.86
N LYS A 323 11.22 9.78 -17.62
CA LYS A 323 11.78 9.54 -18.96
C LYS A 323 13.14 8.82 -18.95
N LYS A 324 13.74 8.59 -17.78
CA LYS A 324 15.04 7.92 -17.64
C LYS A 324 14.94 6.40 -17.73
N THR A 325 13.72 5.87 -17.72
CA THR A 325 13.46 4.42 -17.70
C THR A 325 12.84 3.92 -18.99
N VAL A 326 12.85 2.62 -19.16
CA VAL A 326 12.21 1.88 -20.27
C VAL A 326 11.41 0.71 -19.74
N ASN A 327 10.47 0.24 -20.57
CA ASN A 327 9.74 -1.00 -20.32
C ASN A 327 10.74 -2.17 -20.27
N PRO A 328 10.78 -2.96 -19.17
CA PRO A 328 11.68 -4.10 -19.08
C PRO A 328 11.50 -5.14 -20.19
N LEU A 329 10.31 -5.21 -20.82
CA LEU A 329 10.04 -6.10 -21.95
C LEU A 329 10.90 -5.83 -23.18
N THR A 330 11.33 -4.58 -23.40
CA THR A 330 12.17 -4.23 -24.56
C THR A 330 13.59 -4.82 -24.47
N GLN A 331 13.95 -5.39 -23.32
CA GLN A 331 15.24 -6.09 -23.12
C GLN A 331 15.16 -7.59 -23.44
N LEU A 332 13.96 -8.12 -23.73
CA LEU A 332 13.78 -9.52 -24.11
C LEU A 332 14.23 -9.75 -25.56
N ASP A 333 14.63 -10.99 -25.85
CA ASP A 333 14.86 -11.41 -27.23
C ASP A 333 13.57 -11.21 -28.05
N PRO A 334 13.65 -10.75 -29.32
CA PRO A 334 12.45 -10.47 -30.13
C PRO A 334 11.48 -11.65 -30.25
N SER A 335 12.00 -12.89 -30.28
CA SER A 335 11.19 -14.10 -30.32
C SER A 335 10.40 -14.31 -29.03
N VAL A 336 11.03 -14.10 -27.87
CA VAL A 336 10.40 -14.21 -26.54
C VAL A 336 9.42 -13.07 -26.33
N HIS A 337 9.77 -11.86 -26.75
CA HIS A 337 8.90 -10.70 -26.70
C HIS A 337 7.57 -10.97 -27.41
N LYS A 338 7.63 -11.51 -28.64
CA LYS A 338 6.44 -11.95 -29.39
C LYS A 338 5.63 -13.04 -28.68
N MET A 339 6.27 -13.93 -27.91
CA MET A 339 5.55 -14.94 -27.14
C MET A 339 4.80 -14.33 -25.95
N VAL A 340 5.38 -13.32 -25.31
CA VAL A 340 4.84 -12.62 -24.15
C VAL A 340 3.63 -11.75 -24.51
N SER A 341 3.67 -11.10 -25.67
CA SER A 341 2.54 -10.35 -26.23
C SER A 341 1.35 -11.21 -26.66
N LYS A 342 1.49 -12.54 -26.71
CA LYS A 342 0.39 -13.41 -27.13
C LYS A 342 -0.60 -13.65 -25.98
N PRO A 343 -1.85 -13.17 -26.07
CA PRO A 343 -2.83 -13.33 -25.01
C PRO A 343 -3.21 -14.80 -24.83
N ARG A 344 -3.22 -15.25 -23.57
CA ARG A 344 -3.62 -16.62 -23.17
C ARG A 344 -4.71 -16.62 -22.10
N ARG A 345 -4.78 -15.57 -21.28
CA ARG A 345 -5.70 -15.47 -20.14
C ARG A 345 -6.92 -14.66 -20.53
N ILE A 346 -8.10 -15.12 -20.12
CA ILE A 346 -9.36 -14.39 -20.25
C ILE A 346 -9.80 -14.01 -18.84
N ARG A 347 -10.13 -12.73 -18.65
CA ARG A 347 -10.73 -12.19 -17.43
C ARG A 347 -12.20 -11.92 -17.69
N TYR A 348 -13.04 -12.22 -16.72
CA TYR A 348 -14.47 -11.94 -16.80
C TYR A 348 -14.81 -10.79 -15.85
N SER A 349 -15.64 -9.87 -16.33
CA SER A 349 -16.18 -8.77 -15.56
C SER A 349 -17.69 -8.76 -15.66
N PHE A 350 -18.38 -8.59 -14.54
CA PHE A 350 -19.83 -8.41 -14.55
C PHE A 350 -20.16 -7.00 -15.03
N LEU A 351 -20.89 -6.91 -16.14
CA LEU A 351 -21.42 -5.66 -16.62
C LEU A 351 -22.74 -5.36 -15.89
N PRO A 352 -22.90 -4.14 -15.34
CA PRO A 352 -24.20 -3.71 -14.88
C PRO A 352 -25.14 -3.56 -16.08
N ASN A 353 -26.41 -3.87 -15.87
CA ASN A 353 -27.43 -3.83 -16.89
C ASN A 353 -28.24 -2.52 -16.80
N GLN A 354 -28.66 -1.97 -17.94
CA GLN A 354 -29.35 -0.67 -18.05
C GLN A 354 -30.86 -0.78 -18.28
N THR A 355 -31.48 -1.95 -18.06
CA THR A 355 -32.91 -2.19 -18.32
C THR A 355 -33.82 -1.19 -17.59
N PHE A 356 -33.38 -0.66 -16.44
CA PHE A 356 -34.12 0.33 -15.65
C PHE A 356 -33.59 1.77 -15.80
N ASP A 357 -32.65 2.05 -16.70
CA ASP A 357 -32.17 3.41 -16.94
C ASP A 357 -33.07 4.13 -17.97
N PRO A 358 -33.85 5.14 -17.55
CA PRO A 358 -34.73 5.88 -18.47
C PRO A 358 -33.97 6.56 -19.60
N LYS A 359 -32.69 6.91 -19.39
CA LYS A 359 -31.85 7.50 -20.45
C LYS A 359 -31.48 6.47 -21.51
N PHE A 360 -31.22 5.22 -21.10
CA PHE A 360 -30.94 4.12 -22.01
C PHE A 360 -32.18 3.74 -22.83
N ILE A 361 -33.35 3.70 -22.20
CA ILE A 361 -34.64 3.45 -22.89
C ILE A 361 -34.86 4.48 -24.00
N ASN A 362 -34.55 5.74 -23.75
CA ASN A 362 -34.77 6.83 -24.71
C ASN A 362 -33.64 6.99 -25.73
N ASN A 363 -32.41 6.60 -25.39
CA ASN A 363 -31.25 6.65 -26.29
C ASN A 363 -30.24 5.55 -25.92
N PRO A 364 -30.33 4.36 -26.56
CA PRO A 364 -29.47 3.23 -26.25
C PRO A 364 -27.99 3.56 -26.53
N GLN A 365 -27.20 3.73 -25.47
CA GLN A 365 -25.73 3.88 -25.56
C GLN A 365 -25.07 2.57 -25.12
N ALA A 366 -23.94 2.19 -25.72
CA ALA A 366 -23.09 1.12 -25.18
C ALA A 366 -22.29 1.65 -23.98
N ASN A 367 -22.95 1.88 -22.84
CA ASN A 367 -22.27 2.35 -21.63
C ASN A 367 -21.97 1.17 -20.69
N TYR A 368 -20.77 1.19 -20.09
CA TYR A 368 -20.11 0.14 -19.28
C TYR A 368 -19.06 -0.72 -19.99
N GLN A 369 -18.85 -0.59 -21.30
CA GLN A 369 -17.67 -1.18 -21.95
C GLN A 369 -16.38 -0.64 -21.32
N GLU A 370 -16.34 0.66 -21.05
CA GLU A 370 -15.22 1.33 -20.39
C GLU A 370 -14.88 0.69 -19.04
N LEU A 371 -15.84 0.09 -18.32
CA LEU A 371 -15.60 -0.57 -17.04
C LEU A 371 -14.72 -1.82 -17.20
N ILE A 372 -14.85 -2.54 -18.32
CA ILE A 372 -14.01 -3.70 -18.65
C ILE A 372 -12.57 -3.23 -18.90
N ASP A 373 -12.41 -2.16 -19.67
CA ASP A 373 -11.11 -1.60 -20.03
C ASP A 373 -10.40 -1.02 -18.80
N LEU A 374 -11.16 -0.35 -17.92
CA LEU A 374 -10.68 0.18 -16.65
C LEU A 374 -10.23 -0.93 -15.69
N GLN A 375 -10.95 -2.04 -15.62
CA GLN A 375 -10.54 -3.18 -14.78
C GLN A 375 -9.33 -3.92 -15.36
N ALA A 376 -9.24 -4.04 -16.69
CA ALA A 376 -8.06 -4.57 -17.36
C ALA A 376 -6.84 -3.69 -17.08
N TYR A 377 -7.00 -2.37 -17.21
CA TYR A 377 -5.97 -1.39 -16.86
C TYR A 377 -5.53 -1.52 -15.40
N GLN A 378 -6.47 -1.53 -14.46
CA GLN A 378 -6.18 -1.68 -13.03
C GLN A 378 -5.34 -2.94 -12.75
N PHE A 379 -5.74 -4.08 -13.32
CA PHE A 379 -5.01 -5.33 -13.13
C PHE A 379 -3.59 -5.25 -13.68
N MET A 380 -3.45 -4.86 -14.95
CA MET A 380 -2.16 -4.76 -15.60
C MET A 380 -1.25 -3.75 -14.89
N ARG A 381 -1.80 -2.64 -14.39
CA ARG A 381 -1.03 -1.64 -13.64
C ARG A 381 -0.47 -2.24 -12.35
N LEU A 382 -1.30 -2.94 -11.58
CA LEU A 382 -0.86 -3.60 -10.34
C LEU A 382 0.17 -4.70 -10.58
N GLU A 383 0.03 -5.48 -11.65
CA GLU A 383 0.99 -6.55 -11.97
C GLU A 383 2.30 -6.01 -12.56
N SER A 384 2.23 -5.01 -13.44
CA SER A 384 3.43 -4.35 -13.98
C SER A 384 4.29 -3.70 -12.88
N LEU A 385 3.65 -3.13 -11.84
CA LEU A 385 4.33 -2.57 -10.67
C LEU A 385 5.08 -3.62 -9.85
N LYS A 386 4.63 -4.88 -9.87
CA LYS A 386 5.25 -6.02 -9.18
C LYS A 386 6.36 -6.70 -9.99
N ASN A 387 6.76 -6.13 -11.13
CA ASN A 387 7.77 -6.71 -12.00
C ASN A 387 9.16 -6.70 -11.36
N ILE A 388 9.53 -5.59 -10.69
CA ILE A 388 10.77 -5.49 -9.91
C ILE A 388 10.38 -5.32 -8.45
N GLN A 389 10.82 -6.27 -7.62
CA GLN A 389 10.59 -6.26 -6.18
C GLN A 389 11.93 -6.27 -5.47
N LEU A 390 12.05 -5.41 -4.45
CA LEU A 390 13.24 -5.31 -3.64
C LEU A 390 12.83 -5.23 -2.17
N LYS A 391 13.40 -6.10 -1.33
CA LYS A 391 13.27 -5.99 0.12
C LYS A 391 14.58 -5.48 0.69
N ILE A 392 14.53 -4.39 1.47
CA ILE A 392 15.71 -3.82 2.13
C ILE A 392 15.50 -3.67 3.64
N THR A 393 16.59 -3.80 4.39
CA THR A 393 16.63 -3.53 5.82
C THR A 393 17.58 -2.36 6.08
N ILE A 394 17.07 -1.33 6.72
CA ILE A 394 17.79 -0.10 7.04
C ILE A 394 17.73 0.19 8.55
N PRO A 395 18.64 1.02 9.08
CA PRO A 395 18.47 1.55 10.43
C PRO A 395 17.15 2.30 10.58
N GLY A 396 16.58 2.29 11.78
CA GLY A 396 15.25 2.83 12.06
C GLY A 396 15.03 4.24 11.54
N ASN A 397 14.12 4.37 10.56
CA ASN A 397 13.70 5.66 10.02
C ASN A 397 12.18 5.73 10.01
N LEU A 398 11.62 6.41 11.01
CA LEU A 398 10.18 6.59 11.12
C LEU A 398 9.63 7.51 10.03
N ASP A 399 10.41 8.38 9.36
CA ASP A 399 9.89 9.29 8.32
C ASP A 399 9.75 8.63 6.93
N LEU A 400 9.65 7.30 6.89
CA LEU A 400 9.28 6.52 5.71
C LEU A 400 7.86 6.02 5.87
N TYR A 401 7.10 6.01 4.77
CA TYR A 401 5.67 5.72 4.77
C TYR A 401 5.29 4.85 3.58
N ALA A 402 4.35 3.93 3.78
CA ALA A 402 3.73 3.22 2.66
C ALA A 402 3.09 4.22 1.68
N GLY A 403 3.29 4.01 0.38
CA GLY A 403 2.89 4.95 -0.68
C GLY A 403 3.90 6.06 -0.97
N GLY A 404 4.98 6.17 -0.17
CA GLY A 404 6.06 7.12 -0.38
C GLY A 404 7.13 6.64 -1.37
N GLY A 405 8.06 7.54 -1.70
CA GLY A 405 9.19 7.26 -2.58
C GLY A 405 10.50 7.11 -1.83
N ILE A 406 11.36 6.22 -2.32
CA ILE A 406 12.74 6.04 -1.85
C ILE A 406 13.67 5.87 -3.04
N ASP A 407 14.87 6.45 -2.98
CA ASP A 407 15.91 6.29 -4.00
C ASP A 407 16.98 5.32 -3.48
N VAL A 408 17.17 4.22 -4.20
CA VAL A 408 18.08 3.13 -3.81
C VAL A 408 19.24 3.07 -4.78
N ILE A 409 20.46 3.06 -4.24
CA ILE A 409 21.69 3.01 -5.02
C ILE A 409 22.42 1.71 -4.71
N ILE A 410 22.48 0.84 -5.70
CA ILE A 410 23.13 -0.48 -5.61
C ILE A 410 24.30 -0.52 -6.60
N PRO A 411 25.53 -0.75 -6.14
CA PRO A 411 26.65 -0.99 -7.05
C PRO A 411 26.47 -2.33 -7.77
N ALA A 412 26.86 -2.39 -9.03
CA ALA A 412 26.87 -3.63 -9.80
C ALA A 412 27.87 -4.65 -9.22
N ASN A 413 27.61 -5.93 -9.48
CA ASN A 413 28.48 -7.02 -9.02
C ASN A 413 29.74 -7.21 -9.87
N PHE A 414 29.91 -6.44 -10.95
CA PHE A 414 31.09 -6.44 -11.81
C PHE A 414 31.79 -5.09 -11.77
N LYS A 415 33.10 -5.08 -12.01
CA LYS A 415 33.89 -3.85 -12.13
C LYS A 415 34.00 -3.45 -13.60
N SER A 416 33.88 -2.16 -13.89
CA SER A 416 34.19 -1.60 -15.21
C SER A 416 35.41 -0.69 -15.05
N GLY A 417 36.60 -1.24 -15.30
CA GLY A 417 37.85 -0.55 -15.00
C GLY A 417 38.06 -0.35 -13.50
N ARG A 418 38.33 0.89 -13.06
CA ARG A 418 38.56 1.24 -11.64
C ARG A 418 37.29 1.55 -10.85
N GLN A 419 36.13 1.73 -11.50
CA GLN A 419 34.88 2.06 -10.84
C GLN A 419 33.90 0.89 -10.91
N THR A 420 33.15 0.69 -9.83
CA THR A 420 31.99 -0.21 -9.83
C THR A 420 30.80 0.56 -10.38
N PRO A 421 30.29 0.23 -11.58
CA PRO A 421 29.14 0.92 -12.16
C PRO A 421 27.90 0.71 -11.30
N LEU A 422 26.90 1.58 -11.48
CA LEU A 422 25.58 1.44 -10.87
C LEU A 422 24.84 0.24 -11.48
N ASP A 423 24.18 -0.56 -10.65
CA ASP A 423 23.22 -1.54 -11.14
C ASP A 423 21.96 -0.81 -11.66
N ARG A 424 21.87 -0.61 -12.97
CA ARG A 424 20.77 0.11 -13.62
C ARG A 424 19.41 -0.58 -13.49
N LYS A 425 19.40 -1.90 -13.26
CA LYS A 425 18.16 -2.66 -13.13
C LYS A 425 17.55 -2.42 -11.76
N TYR A 426 18.36 -2.51 -10.71
CA TYR A 426 17.88 -2.45 -9.33
C TYR A 426 18.08 -1.10 -8.64
N SER A 427 18.81 -0.16 -9.23
CA SER A 427 18.93 1.20 -8.68
C SER A 427 17.85 2.15 -9.21
N GLY A 428 17.65 3.26 -8.50
CA GLY A 428 16.72 4.33 -8.83
C GLY A 428 15.59 4.45 -7.82
N ARG A 429 14.52 5.12 -8.21
CA ARG A 429 13.33 5.34 -7.37
C ARG A 429 12.45 4.10 -7.30
N TYR A 430 11.94 3.87 -6.10
CA TYR A 430 10.96 2.84 -5.77
C TYR A 430 9.75 3.44 -5.08
N LEU A 431 8.60 2.81 -5.31
CA LEU A 431 7.42 2.95 -4.45
C LEU A 431 7.59 2.04 -3.24
N ILE A 432 7.39 2.58 -2.05
CA ILE A 432 7.33 1.81 -0.81
C ILE A 432 5.94 1.16 -0.70
N SER A 433 5.85 -0.15 -0.89
CA SER A 433 4.59 -0.88 -0.78
C SER A 433 4.27 -1.27 0.66
N SER A 434 5.29 -1.60 1.45
CA SER A 434 5.18 -1.89 2.88
C SER A 434 6.32 -1.26 3.65
N VAL A 435 6.02 -0.72 4.83
CA VAL A 435 6.98 -0.30 5.84
C VAL A 435 6.73 -1.15 7.08
N THR A 436 7.77 -1.81 7.58
CA THR A 436 7.72 -2.54 8.83
C THR A 436 8.79 -2.01 9.77
N HIS A 437 8.37 -1.39 10.86
CA HIS A 437 9.23 -0.91 11.93
C HIS A 437 9.31 -1.97 13.03
N ASN A 438 10.50 -2.54 13.21
CA ASN A 438 10.74 -3.63 14.14
C ASN A 438 11.72 -3.21 15.22
N THR A 439 11.46 -3.65 16.45
CA THR A 439 12.30 -3.35 17.60
C THR A 439 12.71 -4.60 18.35
N THR A 440 13.98 -4.61 18.75
CA THR A 440 14.52 -5.59 19.69
C THR A 440 15.21 -4.81 20.81
N GLY A 441 14.57 -4.73 21.98
CA GLY A 441 15.00 -3.83 23.04
C GLY A 441 14.88 -2.35 22.63
N THR A 442 15.99 -1.62 22.60
CA THR A 442 16.04 -0.18 22.27
C THR A 442 16.55 0.11 20.86
N VAL A 443 16.76 -0.91 20.03
CA VAL A 443 17.21 -0.74 18.64
C VAL A 443 16.04 -0.94 17.69
N LEU A 444 15.78 0.07 16.86
CA LEU A 444 14.79 0.08 15.80
C LEU A 444 15.48 -0.19 14.45
N TYR A 445 14.93 -1.14 13.70
CA TYR A 445 15.23 -1.34 12.29
C TYR A 445 13.96 -1.18 11.46
N THR A 446 14.11 -0.80 10.21
CA THR A 446 12.98 -0.66 9.28
C THR A 446 13.21 -1.57 8.08
N GLU A 447 12.25 -2.46 7.84
CA GLU A 447 12.17 -3.26 6.63
C GLU A 447 11.22 -2.59 5.65
N LEU A 448 11.64 -2.51 4.39
CA LEU A 448 10.83 -1.96 3.31
C LEU A 448 10.65 -3.01 2.23
N ASP A 449 9.41 -3.17 1.81
CA ASP A 449 9.10 -3.83 0.54
C ASP A 449 8.91 -2.74 -0.52
N LEU A 450 9.69 -2.86 -1.60
CA LEU A 450 9.82 -1.84 -2.62
C LEU A 450 9.40 -2.40 -3.97
N LEU A 451 8.61 -1.62 -4.71
CA LEU A 451 8.07 -1.98 -6.02
C LEU A 451 8.52 -0.98 -7.08
N LYS A 452 8.82 -1.49 -8.27
CA LYS A 452 9.19 -0.71 -9.45
C LYS A 452 8.73 -1.43 -10.72
N ASP A 453 8.22 -0.67 -11.67
CA ASP A 453 7.73 -1.17 -12.95
C ASP A 453 8.74 -1.07 -14.10
N SER A 454 9.76 -0.21 -13.96
CA SER A 454 10.65 0.20 -15.04
C SER A 454 12.14 -0.01 -14.71
N VAL A 455 12.99 -0.07 -15.73
CA VAL A 455 14.47 -0.15 -15.58
C VAL A 455 15.14 1.10 -16.13
N LEU A 456 16.25 1.54 -15.53
CA LEU A 456 17.00 2.69 -16.03
C LEU A 456 17.65 2.36 -17.39
N ARG A 457 17.66 3.36 -18.29
CA ARG A 457 18.30 3.27 -19.61
C ARG A 457 19.81 3.05 -19.52
#